data_AF-A0A1I4D431-F1
#
_entry.id   AF-A0A1I4D431-F1
#
_cell.length_a   1.000
_cell.length_b   1.000
_cell.length_c   1.000
_cell.angle_alpha   90.00
_cell.angle_beta   90.00
_cell.angle_gamma   90.00
#
_symmetry.space_group_name_H-M   'P 1'
#
loop_
_entity.id
_entity.type
_entity.pdbx_description
1 polymer ?
#
loop_
_entity_poly.entity_id
_entity_poly.type
_entity_poly.pdbx_seq_one_letter_code
_entity_poly.pdbx_strand_id
1 'polypeptide(L)'
;MCAFDEHAHGQTFRGLPSRLKKAGFELSRCEAIPFVTLTYHPNTYVHGLARFIVTKCTGFVMEEADAWRNEFDDLEKQRAFFYGTNRFMLA
;
A
#
# COMPACT_ATOMS: atom_id res chain seq x y z
N MET A 1 -11.40 18.49 -6.26
CA MET A 1 -10.81 17.73 -5.14
C MET A 1 -11.26 16.29 -5.35
N CYS A 2 -10.33 15.34 -5.51
CA CYS A 2 -10.73 13.95 -5.77
C CYS A 2 -10.84 13.18 -4.45
N ALA A 3 -11.62 12.10 -4.40
CA ALA A 3 -11.81 11.27 -3.20
C ALA A 3 -10.47 10.82 -2.56
N PHE A 4 -9.41 10.72 -3.36
CA PHE A 4 -8.07 10.44 -2.85
C PHE A 4 -7.49 11.57 -1.99
N ASP A 5 -7.74 12.84 -2.35
CA ASP A 5 -7.28 14.00 -1.58
C ASP A 5 -8.02 14.13 -0.24
N GLU A 6 -9.27 13.67 -0.18
CA GLU A 6 -10.13 13.72 1.00
C GLU A 6 -9.78 12.63 2.04
N HIS A 7 -9.18 11.51 1.60
CA HIS A 7 -8.92 10.36 2.47
C HIS A 7 -7.43 10.08 2.72
N ALA A 8 -6.52 10.62 1.92
CA ALA A 8 -5.09 10.33 2.01
C ALA A 8 -4.32 11.39 2.82
N HIS A 9 -4.84 11.74 4.00
CA HIS A 9 -4.22 12.71 4.90
C HIS A 9 -2.82 12.25 5.38
N GLY A 10 -1.81 13.11 5.18
CA GLY A 10 -0.60 13.17 6.01
C GLY A 10 0.74 12.89 5.31
N GLN A 11 0.89 11.77 4.61
CA GLN A 11 2.20 11.31 4.10
C GLN A 11 2.12 10.58 2.75
N THR A 12 1.26 11.05 1.85
CA THR A 12 1.23 10.51 0.49
C THR A 12 2.50 10.86 -0.28
N PHE A 13 3.08 9.86 -0.95
CA PHE A 13 4.24 10.02 -1.86
C PHE A 13 4.03 11.12 -2.92
N ARG A 14 2.77 11.45 -3.27
CA ARG A 14 2.43 12.53 -4.22
C ARG A 14 2.91 13.91 -3.77
N GLY A 15 2.95 14.17 -2.46
CA GLY A 15 3.41 15.44 -1.91
C GLY A 15 4.92 15.51 -1.68
N LEU A 16 5.60 14.36 -1.68
CA LEU A 16 7.02 14.27 -1.32
C LEU A 16 7.91 15.09 -2.28
N PRO A 17 7.75 15.05 -3.63
CA PRO A 17 8.54 15.89 -4.52
C PRO A 17 8.40 17.39 -4.25
N SER A 18 7.17 17.87 -4.05
CA SER A 18 6.92 19.28 -3.75
C SER A 18 7.54 19.68 -2.40
N ARG A 19 7.45 18.81 -1.39
CA ARG A 19 8.01 19.04 -0.06
C ARG A 19 9.54 19.07 -0.09
N LEU A 20 10.18 18.15 -0.81
CA LEU A 20 11.64 18.13 -0.99
C LEU A 20 12.13 19.40 -1.68
N LYS A 21 11.46 19.83 -2.75
CA LYS A 21 11.77 21.09 -3.43
C LYS A 21 11.62 22.31 -2.51
N LYS A 22 10.55 22.38 -1.73
CA LYS A 22 10.34 23.46 -0.73
C LYS A 22 11.40 23.48 0.36
N ALA A 23 11.99 22.32 0.67
CA ALA A 23 13.08 22.19 1.63
C ALA A 23 14.47 22.44 1.00
N GLY A 24 14.55 22.82 -0.28
CA GLY A 24 15.80 23.13 -0.97
C GLY A 24 16.52 21.93 -1.59
N PHE A 25 15.90 20.75 -1.58
CA PHE A 25 16.43 19.57 -2.28
C PHE A 25 16.04 19.59 -3.76
N GLU A 26 16.96 19.13 -4.60
CA GLU A 26 16.69 18.81 -6.00
C GLU A 26 16.53 17.29 -6.13
N LEU A 27 15.40 16.86 -6.70
CA LEU A 27 15.20 15.46 -7.03
C LEU A 27 15.91 15.15 -8.34
N SER A 28 16.99 14.40 -8.24
CA SER A 28 17.80 14.00 -9.38
C SER A 28 17.30 12.70 -10.01
N ARG A 29 16.67 11.83 -9.20
CA ARG A 29 16.20 10.51 -9.64
C ARG A 29 14.92 10.08 -8.92
N CYS A 30 14.05 9.42 -9.67
CA CYS A 30 12.89 8.72 -9.15
C CYS A 30 12.77 7.36 -9.86
N GLU A 31 12.75 6.29 -9.09
CA GLU A 31 12.67 4.92 -9.62
C GLU A 31 11.47 4.18 -9.06
N ALA A 32 10.78 3.47 -9.94
CA ALA A 32 9.78 2.49 -9.57
C ALA A 32 10.41 1.10 -9.53
N ILE A 33 10.43 0.49 -8.36
CA ILE A 33 10.84 -0.90 -8.16
C ILE A 33 9.56 -1.74 -8.05
N PRO A 34 9.18 -2.52 -9.09
CA PRO A 34 8.08 -3.46 -8.99
C PRO A 34 8.47 -4.60 -8.06
N PHE A 35 7.53 -5.05 -7.22
CA PHE A 35 7.67 -6.30 -6.50
C PHE A 35 6.35 -7.08 -6.53
N VAL A 36 6.51 -8.40 -6.58
CA VAL A 36 5.40 -9.36 -6.61
C VAL A 36 5.59 -10.33 -5.47
N THR A 37 4.51 -10.57 -4.72
CA THR A 37 4.42 -11.60 -3.69
C THR A 37 3.43 -12.65 -4.16
N LEU A 38 3.90 -13.91 -4.26
CA LEU A 38 3.09 -15.04 -4.73
C LEU A 38 2.59 -15.93 -3.58
N THR A 39 2.97 -15.63 -2.34
CA THR A 39 2.57 -16.40 -1.16
C THR A 39 2.12 -15.46 -0.05
N TYR A 40 0.98 -15.72 0.56
CA TYR A 40 0.50 -14.99 1.73
C TYR A 40 1.04 -15.64 3.01
N HIS A 41 2.11 -15.09 3.57
CA HIS A 41 2.75 -15.60 4.78
C HIS A 41 3.02 -14.47 5.78
N PRO A 42 2.96 -14.70 7.11
CA PRO A 42 3.20 -13.68 8.14
C PRO A 42 4.49 -12.87 7.99
N ASN A 43 5.53 -13.47 7.42
CA ASN A 43 6.83 -12.82 7.17
C ASN A 43 6.91 -12.05 5.84
N THR A 44 5.80 -11.86 5.12
CA THR A 44 5.76 -11.10 3.87
C THR A 44 5.27 -9.68 4.09
N TYR A 45 5.73 -8.75 3.25
CA TYR A 45 5.31 -7.35 3.33
C TYR A 45 3.78 -7.18 3.22
N VAL A 46 3.16 -7.93 2.30
CA VAL A 46 1.71 -7.83 2.06
C VAL A 46 0.87 -8.26 3.25
N HIS A 47 1.33 -9.24 4.05
CA HIS A 47 0.62 -9.66 5.25
C HIS A 47 0.55 -8.53 6.30
N GLY A 48 1.66 -7.82 6.51
CA GLY A 48 1.67 -6.63 7.37
C GLY A 48 0.80 -5.50 6.80
N LEU A 49 0.86 -5.28 5.49
CA LEU A 49 0.10 -4.23 4.81
C LEU A 49 -1.41 -4.49 4.86
N ALA A 50 -1.87 -5.71 4.61
CA ALA A 50 -3.29 -6.07 4.65
C ALA A 50 -3.90 -5.78 6.02
N ARG A 51 -3.20 -6.15 7.10
CA ARG A 51 -3.59 -5.78 8.47
C ARG A 51 -3.66 -4.27 8.67
N PHE A 52 -2.67 -3.52 8.18
CA PHE A 52 -2.67 -2.06 8.29
C PHE A 52 -3.88 -1.45 7.56
N ILE A 53 -4.19 -1.92 6.35
CA ILE A 53 -5.34 -1.46 5.55
C ILE A 53 -6.65 -1.66 6.31
N VAL A 54 -6.90 -2.85 6.85
CA VAL A 54 -8.11 -3.13 7.65
C VAL A 54 -8.26 -2.14 8.82
N THR A 55 -7.16 -1.77 9.48
CA THR A 55 -7.21 -0.83 10.61
C THR A 55 -7.35 0.65 10.23
N LYS A 56 -7.15 1.01 8.96
CA LYS A 56 -7.06 2.41 8.50
C LYS A 56 -8.15 2.80 7.53
N CYS A 57 -8.76 1.85 6.85
CA CYS A 57 -9.85 2.15 5.96
C CYS A 57 -11.13 2.43 6.76
N THR A 58 -11.87 3.43 6.30
CA THR A 58 -13.12 3.92 6.86
C THR A 58 -14.19 3.84 5.78
N GLY A 59 -15.44 3.55 6.14
CA GLY A 59 -16.56 3.53 5.17
C GLY A 59 -17.06 2.14 4.77
N PHE A 60 -16.61 1.09 5.46
CA PHE A 60 -17.17 -0.26 5.39
C PHE A 60 -17.43 -0.80 6.80
N VAL A 61 -18.20 -1.88 6.91
CA VAL A 61 -18.38 -2.59 8.18
C VAL A 61 -17.10 -3.38 8.47
N MET A 62 -16.64 -3.41 9.74
CA MET A 62 -15.40 -4.12 10.12
C MET A 62 -15.40 -5.59 9.68
N GLU A 63 -16.56 -6.22 9.65
CA GLU A 63 -16.78 -7.59 9.17
C GLU A 63 -16.39 -7.75 7.69
N GLU A 64 -16.70 -6.77 6.84
CA GLU A 64 -16.34 -6.79 5.41
C GLU A 64 -14.82 -6.65 5.24
N ALA A 65 -14.18 -5.86 6.09
CA ALA A 65 -12.73 -5.67 6.09
C ALA A 65 -11.98 -6.94 6.48
N ASP A 66 -12.45 -7.62 7.53
CA ASP A 66 -11.89 -8.89 7.97
C ASP A 66 -12.19 -10.00 6.95
N ALA A 67 -13.38 -10.02 6.33
CA ALA A 67 -13.71 -10.95 5.26
C ALA A 67 -12.75 -10.79 4.08
N TRP A 68 -12.53 -9.56 3.60
CA TRP A 68 -11.55 -9.25 2.56
C TRP A 68 -10.14 -9.75 2.90
N ARG A 69 -9.69 -9.56 4.16
CA ARG A 69 -8.37 -10.06 4.57
C ARG A 69 -8.33 -11.59 4.59
N ASN A 70 -9.40 -12.24 5.05
CA ASN A 70 -9.48 -13.70 5.14
C ASN A 70 -9.49 -14.37 3.76
N GLU A 71 -9.97 -13.68 2.72
CA GLU A 71 -9.87 -14.17 1.33
C GLU A 71 -8.42 -14.47 0.93
N PHE A 72 -7.43 -13.76 1.49
CA PHE A 72 -6.02 -14.01 1.18
C PHE A 72 -5.53 -15.36 1.72
N ASP A 73 -6.02 -15.79 2.87
CA ASP A 73 -5.73 -17.13 3.41
C ASP A 73 -6.36 -18.21 2.53
N ASP A 74 -7.55 -17.96 2.01
CA ASP A 74 -8.24 -18.90 1.10
C ASP A 74 -7.56 -18.97 -0.27
N LEU A 75 -7.08 -17.84 -0.79
CA LEU A 75 -6.27 -17.79 -2.01
C LEU A 75 -4.93 -18.51 -1.84
N GLU A 76 -4.28 -18.39 -0.68
CA GLU A 76 -3.05 -19.11 -0.36
C GLU A 76 -3.27 -20.63 -0.33
N LYS A 77 -4.33 -21.10 0.34
CA LYS A 77 -4.71 -22.52 0.35
C LYS A 77 -4.91 -23.08 -1.06
N GLN A 78 -5.44 -22.26 -1.96
CA GLN A 78 -5.68 -22.60 -3.37
C GLN A 78 -4.44 -22.43 -4.26
N ARG A 79 -3.32 -21.93 -3.73
CA ARG A 79 -2.12 -21.52 -4.50
C ARG A 79 -2.44 -20.49 -5.59
N ALA A 80 -3.45 -19.66 -5.34
CA ALA A 80 -3.94 -18.63 -6.25
C ALA A 80 -3.63 -17.21 -5.75
N PHE A 81 -2.96 -17.08 -4.60
CA PHE A 81 -2.59 -15.78 -4.06
C PHE A 81 -1.61 -15.04 -4.99
N PHE A 82 -1.90 -13.75 -5.20
CA PHE A 82 -1.06 -12.86 -5.98
C PHE A 82 -1.20 -11.44 -5.46
N TYR A 83 -0.07 -10.78 -5.19
CA TYR A 83 -0.03 -9.36 -4.88
C TYR A 83 1.12 -8.69 -5.62
N GLY A 84 0.83 -7.59 -6.32
CA GLY A 84 1.83 -6.80 -7.03
C GLY A 84 1.70 -5.32 -6.69
N THR A 85 2.83 -4.64 -6.54
CA THR A 85 2.86 -3.18 -6.32
C THR A 85 4.24 -2.62 -6.65
N ASN A 86 4.34 -1.30 -6.73
CA ASN A 86 5.58 -0.58 -7.00
C ASN A 86 6.03 0.17 -5.74
N ARG A 87 7.31 0.09 -5.41
CA ARG A 87 7.94 1.03 -4.47
C ARG A 87 8.62 2.13 -5.24
N PHE A 88 8.39 3.37 -4.83
CA PHE A 88 9.07 4.51 -5.41
C PHE A 88 10.24 4.91 -4.52
N MET A 89 11.44 4.94 -5.08
CA MET A 89 12.64 5.46 -4.42
C MET A 89 12.99 6.81 -5.05
N LEU A 90 13.25 7.81 -4.22
CA LEU A 90 13.60 9.16 -4.62
C LEU A 90 15.01 9.46 -4.11
N ALA A 91 15.85 10.07 -4.95
CA ALA A 91 17.22 10.49 -4.63
C ALA A 91 17.53 11.90 -5.16
#